data_AF-A0A1J4VA48-F1
#
_entry.id   AF-A0A1J4VA48-F1
#
_cell.length_a   1.000
_cell.length_b   1.000
_cell.length_c   1.000
_cell.angle_alpha   90.00
_cell.angle_beta   90.00
_cell.angle_gamma   90.00
#
_symmetry.space_group_name_H-M   'P 1'
#
loop_
_entity.id
_entity.type
_entity.pdbx_description
1 polymer ?
#
loop_
_entity_poly.entity_id
_entity_poly.type
_entity_poly.pdbx_seq_one_letter_code
_entity_poly.pdbx_strand_id
1 'polypeptide(L)'
;MALIDLTKKIHADAAQQSDRIIAEANARAKKTQEETTAKSELARASFEAEMKNNIEESEKRITASAYKENKAALEKAKRELLDKVFEGALATLEELDKDAYTQKLFSLFECVPHENTITVIHAPKNRITETREAAKKAVFALDVIADENITGGAIMKGDRFEYDLTFKTVIDGKKRESESHIAEILFS
;
A
#
# COMPACT_ATOMS: atom_id res chain seq x y z
N MET A 1 31.08 84.47 -53.71
CA MET A 1 30.20 83.40 -54.24
C MET A 1 30.57 82.02 -53.71
N ALA A 2 31.84 81.60 -53.66
CA ALA A 2 32.25 80.25 -53.23
C ALA A 2 31.84 79.81 -51.81
N LEU A 3 31.76 80.74 -50.84
CA LEU A 3 31.40 80.43 -49.45
C LEU A 3 29.93 80.00 -49.28
N ILE A 4 29.01 80.61 -50.04
CA ILE A 4 27.55 80.37 -49.94
C ILE A 4 27.19 78.98 -50.50
N ASP A 5 27.87 78.55 -51.57
CA ASP A 5 27.67 77.20 -52.13
C ASP A 5 28.21 76.10 -51.23
N LEU A 6 29.31 76.37 -50.50
CA LEU A 6 29.85 75.43 -49.51
C LEU A 6 28.89 75.23 -48.33
N THR A 7 28.29 76.29 -47.81
CA THR A 7 27.32 76.19 -46.70
C THR A 7 26.05 75.44 -47.11
N LYS A 8 25.57 75.68 -48.34
CA LYS A 8 24.42 74.95 -48.89
C LYS A 8 24.71 73.46 -49.06
N LYS A 9 25.91 73.09 -49.54
CA LYS A 9 26.33 71.68 -49.61
C LYS A 9 26.39 71.03 -48.24
N ILE A 10 27.00 71.69 -47.25
CA ILE A 10 27.08 71.15 -45.88
C ILE A 10 25.69 70.91 -45.30
N HIS A 11 24.74 71.83 -45.50
CA HIS A 11 23.36 71.63 -45.04
C HIS A 11 22.63 70.51 -45.77
N ALA A 12 22.82 70.38 -47.09
CA ALA A 12 22.23 69.30 -47.87
C ALA A 12 22.80 67.93 -47.47
N ASP A 13 24.11 67.84 -47.26
CA ASP A 13 24.79 66.61 -46.81
C ASP A 13 24.37 66.26 -45.38
N ALA A 14 24.23 67.24 -44.49
CA ALA A 14 23.75 67.03 -43.11
C ALA A 14 22.29 66.55 -43.08
N ALA A 15 21.42 67.11 -43.93
CA ALA A 15 20.03 66.68 -44.06
C ALA A 15 19.97 65.23 -44.59
N GLN A 16 20.74 64.91 -45.63
CA GLN A 16 20.80 63.55 -46.18
C GLN A 16 21.35 62.54 -45.17
N GLN A 17 22.34 62.92 -44.37
CA GLN A 17 22.91 62.08 -43.32
C GLN A 17 21.89 61.86 -42.18
N SER A 18 21.16 62.90 -41.79
CA SER A 18 20.08 62.81 -40.80
C SER A 18 18.97 61.86 -41.27
N ASP A 19 18.51 62.01 -42.51
CA ASP A 19 17.47 61.16 -43.08
C ASP A 19 17.92 59.68 -43.15
N ARG A 20 19.19 59.42 -43.49
CA ARG A 20 19.77 58.08 -43.44
C ARG A 20 19.79 57.49 -42.04
N ILE A 21 20.20 58.26 -41.03
CA ILE A 21 20.25 57.80 -39.64
C ILE A 21 18.84 57.46 -39.14
N ILE A 22 17.84 58.30 -39.44
CA ILE A 22 16.44 58.07 -39.06
C ILE A 22 15.89 56.83 -39.78
N ALA A 23 16.18 56.67 -41.08
CA ALA A 23 15.75 55.49 -41.84
C ALA A 23 16.38 54.20 -41.28
N GLU A 24 17.67 54.20 -40.94
CA GLU A 24 18.34 53.06 -40.32
C GLU A 24 17.79 52.76 -38.92
N ALA A 25 17.55 53.78 -38.10
CA ALA A 25 17.00 53.61 -36.76
C ALA A 25 15.59 52.98 -36.83
N ASN A 26 14.75 53.45 -37.75
CA ASN A 26 13.41 52.90 -37.97
C ASN A 26 13.46 51.46 -38.49
N ALA A 27 14.37 51.15 -39.41
CA ALA A 27 14.56 49.79 -39.91
C ALA A 27 15.02 48.84 -38.80
N ARG A 28 15.96 49.27 -37.95
CA ARG A 28 16.41 48.48 -36.78
C ARG A 28 15.30 48.31 -35.75
N ALA A 29 14.54 49.36 -35.46
CA ALA A 29 13.41 49.29 -34.52
C ALA A 29 12.35 48.28 -35.00
N LYS A 30 11.98 48.34 -36.29
CA LYS A 30 11.03 47.42 -36.90
C LYS A 30 11.52 45.97 -36.83
N LYS A 31 12.80 45.74 -37.18
CA LYS A 31 13.41 44.40 -37.11
C LYS A 31 13.43 43.85 -35.67
N THR A 32 13.81 44.66 -34.69
CA THR A 32 13.78 44.26 -33.27
C THR A 32 12.36 43.93 -32.81
N GLN A 33 11.37 44.70 -33.26
CA GLN A 33 9.98 44.46 -32.91
C GLN A 33 9.44 43.16 -33.53
N GLU A 34 9.74 42.90 -34.79
CA GLU A 34 9.39 41.65 -35.47
C GLU A 34 10.07 40.44 -34.78
N GLU A 35 11.37 40.52 -34.48
CA GLU A 35 12.09 39.46 -33.78
C GLU A 35 11.56 39.20 -32.36
N THR A 36 11.23 40.25 -31.62
CA THR A 36 10.69 40.13 -30.27
C THR A 36 9.28 39.54 -30.28
N THR A 37 8.46 39.93 -31.26
CA THR A 37 7.11 39.40 -31.45
C THR A 37 7.17 37.91 -31.77
N ALA A 38 8.00 37.51 -32.74
CA ALA A 38 8.19 36.11 -33.11
C ALA A 38 8.69 35.26 -31.93
N LYS A 39 9.66 35.77 -31.14
CA LYS A 39 10.14 35.08 -29.93
C LYS A 39 9.05 34.95 -28.87
N SER A 40 8.22 35.97 -28.69
CA SER A 40 7.13 35.95 -27.71
C SER A 40 6.04 34.96 -28.10
N GLU A 41 5.71 34.87 -29.39
CA GLU A 41 4.76 33.89 -29.93
C GLU A 41 5.29 32.46 -29.77
N LEU A 42 6.57 32.22 -30.09
CA LEU A 42 7.21 30.91 -29.88
C LEU A 42 7.23 30.51 -28.41
N ALA A 43 7.60 31.43 -27.52
CA ALA A 43 7.60 31.19 -26.09
C ALA A 43 6.18 30.85 -25.60
N ARG A 44 5.18 31.62 -26.03
CA ARG A 44 3.78 31.37 -25.68
C ARG A 44 3.30 30.00 -26.17
N ALA A 45 3.58 29.64 -27.42
CA ALA A 45 3.21 28.34 -27.96
C ALA A 45 3.89 27.18 -27.20
N SER A 46 5.17 27.34 -26.84
CA SER A 46 5.90 26.37 -26.02
C SER A 46 5.27 26.21 -24.64
N PHE A 47 4.96 27.32 -23.96
CA PHE A 47 4.30 27.30 -22.66
C PHE A 47 2.91 26.65 -22.73
N GLU A 48 2.11 26.97 -23.76
CA GLU A 48 0.78 26.37 -23.94
C GLU A 48 0.87 24.86 -24.16
N ALA A 49 1.85 24.39 -24.95
CA ALA A 49 2.08 22.96 -25.16
C ALA A 49 2.54 22.25 -23.88
N GLU A 50 3.47 22.85 -23.13
CA GLU A 50 3.96 22.31 -21.85
C GLU A 50 2.84 22.25 -20.80
N MET A 51 2.04 23.32 -20.68
CA MET A 51 0.90 23.35 -19.77
C MET A 51 -0.13 22.29 -20.12
N LYS A 52 -0.45 22.11 -21.40
CA LYS A 52 -1.37 21.06 -21.83
C LYS A 52 -0.85 19.66 -21.45
N ASN A 53 0.42 19.38 -21.71
CA ASN A 53 1.04 18.11 -21.31
C ASN A 53 1.01 17.91 -19.78
N ASN A 54 1.33 18.95 -19.02
CA ASN A 54 1.32 18.90 -17.56
C ASN A 54 -0.09 18.67 -16.98
N ILE A 55 -1.12 19.28 -17.60
CA ILE A 55 -2.52 19.04 -17.22
C ILE A 55 -2.90 17.60 -17.51
N GLU A 56 -2.64 17.10 -18.71
CA GLU A 56 -2.96 15.71 -19.09
C GLU A 56 -2.24 14.69 -18.20
N GLU A 57 -0.96 14.92 -17.88
CA GLU A 57 -0.21 14.05 -16.97
C GLU A 57 -0.76 14.13 -15.54
N SER A 58 -1.12 15.32 -15.08
CA SER A 58 -1.71 15.50 -13.76
C SER A 58 -3.08 14.84 -13.64
N GLU A 59 -3.93 14.93 -14.66
CA GLU A 59 -5.22 14.23 -14.72
C GLU A 59 -5.04 12.71 -14.68
N LYS A 60 -4.11 12.17 -15.48
CA LYS A 60 -3.76 10.74 -15.46
C LYS A 60 -3.25 10.31 -14.09
N ARG A 61 -2.42 11.13 -13.43
CA ARG A 61 -1.90 10.85 -12.09
C ARG A 61 -3.01 10.85 -11.04
N ILE A 62 -3.91 11.85 -11.07
CA ILE A 62 -5.02 11.96 -10.13
C ILE A 62 -5.97 10.77 -10.28
N THR A 63 -6.38 10.44 -11.51
CA THR A 63 -7.27 9.31 -11.78
C THR A 63 -6.64 7.98 -11.38
N ALA A 64 -5.36 7.76 -11.69
CA ALA A 64 -4.64 6.57 -11.27
C ALA A 64 -4.51 6.47 -9.74
N SER A 65 -4.28 7.58 -9.03
CA SER A 65 -4.24 7.60 -7.56
C SER A 65 -5.60 7.25 -6.98
N ALA A 66 -6.67 7.90 -7.46
CA ALA A 66 -8.03 7.65 -7.00
C ALA A 66 -8.47 6.19 -7.21
N TYR A 67 -8.11 5.60 -8.35
CA TYR A 67 -8.37 4.19 -8.61
C TYR A 67 -7.62 3.27 -7.64
N LYS A 68 -6.33 3.55 -7.40
CA LYS A 68 -5.51 2.79 -6.46
C LYS A 68 -6.03 2.90 -5.02
N GLU A 69 -6.43 4.09 -4.59
CA GLU A 69 -6.97 4.34 -3.26
C GLU A 69 -8.30 3.61 -3.06
N ASN A 70 -9.22 3.68 -4.03
CA ASN A 70 -10.48 2.93 -3.97
C ASN A 70 -10.24 1.43 -3.91
N LYS A 71 -9.34 0.90 -4.75
CA LYS A 71 -8.99 -0.52 -4.71
C LYS A 71 -8.39 -0.91 -3.37
N ALA A 72 -7.47 -0.10 -2.82
CA ALA A 72 -6.86 -0.36 -1.53
C ALA A 72 -7.90 -0.35 -0.39
N ALA A 73 -8.85 0.59 -0.41
CA ALA A 73 -9.94 0.67 0.55
C ALA A 73 -10.84 -0.58 0.50
N LEU A 74 -11.21 -1.03 -0.71
CA LEU A 74 -12.00 -2.24 -0.90
C LEU A 74 -11.27 -3.48 -0.39
N GLU A 75 -10.00 -3.66 -0.75
CA GLU A 75 -9.19 -4.79 -0.28
C GLU A 75 -8.93 -4.76 1.23
N LYS A 76 -8.90 -3.57 1.83
CA LYS A 76 -8.84 -3.44 3.30
C LYS A 76 -10.15 -3.91 3.92
N ALA A 77 -11.30 -3.46 3.42
CA ALA A 77 -12.61 -3.85 3.94
C ALA A 77 -12.84 -5.37 3.80
N LYS A 78 -12.42 -5.98 2.68
CA LYS A 78 -12.49 -7.44 2.50
C LYS A 78 -11.67 -8.21 3.54
N ARG A 79 -10.43 -7.76 3.80
CA ARG A 79 -9.57 -8.37 4.84
C ARG A 79 -10.18 -8.22 6.23
N GLU A 80 -10.71 -7.05 6.57
CA GLU A 80 -11.39 -6.82 7.85
C GLU A 80 -12.61 -7.76 8.03
N LEU A 81 -13.34 -8.07 6.95
CA LEU A 81 -14.44 -9.03 7.00
C LEU A 81 -13.94 -10.46 7.19
N LEU A 82 -12.88 -10.85 6.47
CA LEU A 82 -12.26 -12.17 6.66
C LEU A 82 -11.76 -12.34 8.09
N ASP A 83 -11.08 -11.35 8.63
CA ASP A 83 -10.59 -11.35 10.01
C ASP A 83 -11.73 -11.59 11.00
N LYS A 84 -12.86 -10.90 10.85
CA LYS A 84 -14.06 -11.11 11.68
C LYS A 84 -14.63 -12.52 11.59
N VAL A 85 -14.60 -13.14 10.40
CA VAL A 85 -15.07 -14.53 10.23
C VAL A 85 -14.17 -15.49 11.01
N PHE A 86 -12.85 -15.32 10.94
CA PHE A 86 -11.92 -16.16 11.70
C PHE A 86 -11.97 -15.89 13.21
N GLU A 87 -12.16 -14.65 13.64
CA GLU A 87 -12.41 -14.31 15.04
C GLU A 87 -13.69 -14.96 15.56
N GLY A 88 -14.77 -14.94 14.78
CA GLY A 88 -16.02 -15.62 15.12
C GLY A 88 -15.86 -17.15 15.20
N ALA A 89 -15.08 -17.74 14.29
CA ALA A 89 -14.75 -19.16 14.33
C ALA A 89 -13.94 -19.52 15.58
N LEU A 90 -12.97 -18.68 15.97
CA LEU A 90 -12.19 -18.86 17.19
C LEU A 90 -13.07 -18.78 18.44
N ALA A 91 -13.92 -17.76 18.55
CA ALA A 91 -14.87 -17.64 19.66
C ALA A 91 -15.79 -18.87 19.76
N THR A 92 -16.28 -19.36 18.61
CA THR A 92 -17.12 -20.57 18.58
C THR A 92 -16.37 -21.80 19.09
N LEU A 93 -15.08 -21.94 18.79
CA LEU A 93 -14.25 -23.04 19.30
C LEU A 93 -13.99 -22.94 20.81
N GLU A 94 -13.82 -21.73 21.34
CA GLU A 94 -13.62 -21.49 22.78
C GLU A 94 -14.89 -21.73 23.60
N GLU A 95 -16.05 -21.45 23.01
CA GLU A 95 -17.37 -21.64 23.63
C GLU A 95 -17.94 -23.07 23.49
N LEU A 96 -17.20 -24.00 22.87
CA LEU A 96 -17.63 -25.40 22.74
C LEU A 96 -17.98 -26.02 24.10
N ASP A 97 -18.94 -26.94 24.06
CA ASP A 97 -19.27 -27.78 25.20
C ASP A 97 -18.08 -28.66 25.60
N LYS A 98 -18.11 -29.16 26.84
CA LYS A 98 -16.98 -29.90 27.42
C LYS A 98 -16.60 -31.14 26.62
N ASP A 99 -17.59 -31.87 26.11
CA ASP A 99 -17.37 -33.12 25.39
C ASP A 99 -16.81 -32.86 23.99
N ALA A 100 -17.40 -31.91 23.25
CA ALA A 100 -16.90 -31.51 21.93
C ALA A 100 -15.49 -30.88 22.01
N TYR A 101 -15.23 -30.04 23.01
CA TYR A 101 -13.91 -29.45 23.24
C TYR A 101 -12.84 -30.52 23.51
N THR A 102 -13.17 -31.50 24.35
CA THR A 102 -12.26 -32.61 24.68
C THR A 102 -11.96 -33.48 23.44
N GLN A 103 -12.98 -33.80 22.64
CA GLN A 103 -12.79 -34.54 21.39
C GLN A 103 -11.93 -33.75 20.39
N LYS A 104 -12.14 -32.44 20.30
CA LYS A 104 -11.35 -31.60 19.40
C LYS A 104 -9.89 -31.52 19.83
N LEU A 105 -9.62 -31.33 21.12
CA LEU A 105 -8.25 -31.38 21.66
C LEU A 105 -7.59 -32.73 21.42
N PHE A 106 -8.32 -33.84 21.61
CA PHE A 106 -7.80 -35.17 21.34
C PHE A 106 -7.34 -35.32 19.88
N SER A 107 -8.15 -34.86 18.91
CA SER A 107 -7.76 -34.88 17.49
C SER A 107 -6.53 -34.04 17.17
N LEU A 108 -6.30 -32.94 17.91
CA LEU A 108 -5.09 -32.13 17.77
C LEU A 108 -3.86 -32.83 18.35
N PHE A 109 -4.03 -33.53 19.47
CA PHE A 109 -2.94 -34.29 20.11
C PHE A 109 -2.53 -35.52 19.31
N GLU A 110 -3.44 -36.17 18.58
CA GLU A 110 -3.12 -37.26 17.65
C GLU A 110 -2.21 -36.81 16.49
N CYS A 111 -2.22 -35.52 16.15
CA CYS A 111 -1.33 -34.98 15.12
C CYS A 111 0.13 -34.84 15.59
N VAL A 112 0.40 -34.99 16.89
CA VAL A 112 1.75 -34.88 17.46
C VAL A 112 2.43 -36.25 17.41
N PRO A 113 3.66 -36.37 16.88
CA PRO A 113 4.37 -37.64 16.82
C PRO A 113 4.58 -38.26 18.22
N HIS A 114 4.20 -39.53 18.39
CA HIS A 114 4.34 -40.24 19.66
C HIS A 114 5.79 -40.54 20.09
N GLU A 115 6.78 -40.37 19.20
CA GLU A 115 8.21 -40.57 19.50
C GLU A 115 8.80 -39.47 20.40
N ASN A 116 8.08 -38.36 20.50
CA ASN A 116 8.51 -37.18 21.24
C ASN A 116 8.08 -37.28 22.70
N THR A 117 9.07 -37.34 23.61
CA THR A 117 8.80 -37.24 25.06
C THR A 117 8.34 -35.82 25.38
N ILE A 118 7.03 -35.65 25.42
CA ILE A 118 6.42 -34.41 25.91
C ILE A 118 6.55 -34.44 27.45
N THR A 119 6.91 -33.29 28.04
CA THR A 119 7.15 -33.16 29.48
C THR A 119 6.04 -32.41 30.19
N VAL A 120 5.48 -31.36 29.55
CA VAL A 120 4.43 -30.50 30.13
C VAL A 120 3.40 -30.08 29.08
N ILE A 121 2.13 -29.97 29.47
CA ILE A 121 1.08 -29.32 28.68
C ILE A 121 0.62 -28.04 29.38
N HIS A 122 0.68 -26.91 28.69
CA HIS A 122 0.06 -25.66 29.12
C HIS A 122 -1.37 -25.56 28.57
N ALA A 123 -2.33 -25.29 29.44
CA ALA A 123 -3.76 -25.30 29.12
C ALA A 123 -4.49 -24.07 29.71
N PRO A 124 -5.68 -23.71 29.19
CA PRO A 124 -6.49 -22.65 29.76
C PRO A 124 -6.90 -22.98 31.19
N LYS A 125 -6.84 -21.99 32.10
CA LYS A 125 -7.18 -22.14 33.53
C LYS A 125 -8.59 -22.71 33.76
N ASN A 126 -9.51 -22.36 32.87
CA ASN A 126 -10.92 -22.77 32.87
C ASN A 126 -11.18 -24.15 32.25
N ARG A 127 -10.19 -24.78 31.57
CA ARG A 127 -10.37 -26.04 30.81
C ARG A 127 -9.32 -27.12 31.11
N ILE A 128 -8.64 -27.03 32.26
CA ILE A 128 -7.58 -27.98 32.67
C ILE A 128 -8.10 -29.42 32.73
N THR A 129 -9.34 -29.61 33.20
CA THR A 129 -9.97 -30.93 33.33
C THR A 129 -10.16 -31.60 31.98
N GLU A 130 -10.70 -30.87 31.01
CA GLU A 130 -10.93 -31.30 29.63
C GLU A 130 -9.60 -31.60 28.92
N THR A 131 -8.58 -30.75 29.09
CA THR A 131 -7.25 -30.99 28.52
C THR A 131 -6.58 -32.23 29.11
N ARG A 132 -6.74 -32.47 30.41
CA ARG A 132 -6.22 -33.68 31.07
C ARG A 132 -6.91 -34.95 30.57
N GLU A 133 -8.22 -34.90 30.34
CA GLU A 133 -8.97 -36.02 29.77
C GLU A 133 -8.54 -36.32 28.32
N ALA A 134 -8.36 -35.28 27.50
CA ALA A 134 -7.84 -35.43 26.15
C ALA A 134 -6.41 -36.01 26.13
N ALA A 135 -5.53 -35.53 27.01
CA ALA A 135 -4.15 -36.03 27.11
C ALA A 135 -4.09 -37.50 27.54
N LYS A 136 -4.94 -37.92 28.49
CA LYS A 136 -5.06 -39.33 28.89
C LYS A 136 -5.54 -40.22 27.76
N LYS A 137 -6.53 -39.77 26.99
CA LYS A 137 -7.02 -40.51 25.81
C LYS A 137 -5.92 -40.67 24.76
N ALA A 138 -5.09 -39.65 24.57
CA ALA A 138 -3.96 -39.67 23.63
C ALA A 138 -2.71 -40.39 24.17
N VAL A 139 -2.81 -41.09 25.31
CA VAL A 139 -1.74 -41.91 25.91
C VAL A 139 -0.50 -41.09 26.28
N PHE A 140 -0.67 -39.80 26.55
CA PHE A 140 0.42 -38.98 27.07
C PHE A 140 0.39 -38.91 28.61
N ALA A 141 1.49 -39.30 29.25
CA ALA A 141 1.67 -39.20 30.70
C ALA A 141 2.27 -37.84 31.05
N LEU A 142 1.42 -36.82 31.26
CA LEU A 142 1.84 -35.42 31.29
C LEU A 142 1.25 -34.63 32.45
N ASP A 143 2.07 -33.74 33.02
CA ASP A 143 1.64 -32.68 33.92
C ASP A 143 0.97 -31.55 33.11
N VAL A 144 -0.29 -31.26 33.44
CA VAL A 144 -1.06 -30.17 32.83
C VAL A 144 -1.01 -28.95 33.74
N ILE A 145 -0.43 -27.86 33.26
CA ILE A 145 -0.24 -26.60 33.97
C ILE A 145 -1.18 -25.55 33.37
N ALA A 146 -1.79 -24.73 34.24
CA ALA A 146 -2.59 -23.60 33.81
C ALA A 146 -1.70 -22.48 33.26
N ASP A 147 -2.05 -21.92 32.11
CA ASP A 147 -1.45 -20.69 31.57
C ASP A 147 -2.55 -19.64 31.36
N GLU A 148 -2.33 -18.43 31.86
CA GLU A 148 -3.30 -17.33 31.77
C GLU A 148 -3.30 -16.64 30.39
N ASN A 149 -2.27 -16.91 29.57
CA ASN A 149 -2.18 -16.38 28.22
C ASN A 149 -2.90 -17.26 27.18
N ILE A 150 -3.38 -18.44 27.57
CA ILE A 150 -4.06 -19.38 26.68
C ILE A 150 -5.57 -19.33 26.95
N THR A 151 -6.32 -18.88 25.95
CA THR A 151 -7.80 -18.83 25.98
C THR A 151 -8.43 -20.14 25.50
N GLY A 152 -7.80 -20.82 24.53
CA GLY A 152 -8.26 -22.10 23.99
C GLY A 152 -7.15 -22.90 23.28
N GLY A 153 -7.30 -24.23 23.28
CA GLY A 153 -6.26 -25.16 22.80
C GLY A 153 -5.26 -25.55 23.89
N ALA A 154 -4.04 -25.90 23.50
CA ALA A 154 -2.96 -26.23 24.43
C ALA A 154 -1.57 -26.06 23.80
N ILE A 155 -0.54 -25.86 24.62
CA ILE A 155 0.85 -25.86 24.17
C ILE A 155 1.56 -27.05 24.81
N MET A 156 2.18 -27.90 24.00
CA MET A 156 2.89 -29.09 24.47
C MET A 156 4.40 -28.84 24.41
N LYS A 157 5.08 -28.95 25.55
CA LYS A 157 6.54 -28.75 25.65
C LYS A 157 7.23 -30.08 25.97
N GLY A 158 8.22 -30.43 25.15
CA GLY A 158 9.21 -31.44 25.47
C GLY A 158 10.59 -30.82 25.72
N ASP A 159 11.59 -31.65 25.96
CA ASP A 159 12.92 -31.20 26.37
C ASP A 159 13.64 -30.32 25.33
N ARG A 160 13.29 -30.46 24.04
CA ARG A 160 13.93 -29.75 22.92
C ARG A 160 12.96 -29.18 21.90
N PHE A 161 11.66 -29.29 22.13
CA PHE A 161 10.63 -28.90 21.16
C PHE A 161 9.39 -28.37 21.87
N GLU A 162 8.66 -27.51 21.17
CA GLU A 162 7.40 -26.94 21.62
C GLU A 162 6.40 -27.01 20.46
N TYR A 163 5.24 -27.60 20.72
CA TYR A 163 4.12 -27.65 19.79
C TYR A 163 3.04 -26.70 20.28
N ASP A 164 2.85 -25.61 19.54
CA ASP A 164 1.74 -24.68 19.76
C ASP A 164 0.50 -25.22 19.04
N LEU A 165 -0.42 -25.79 19.82
CA LEU A 165 -1.72 -26.28 19.38
C LEU A 165 -2.85 -25.39 19.93
N THR A 166 -2.56 -24.11 20.17
CA THR A 166 -3.61 -23.15 20.50
C THR A 166 -4.57 -23.02 19.32
N PHE A 167 -5.86 -22.83 19.61
CA PHE A 167 -6.86 -22.70 18.54
C PHE A 167 -6.56 -21.52 17.62
N LYS A 168 -5.94 -20.46 18.16
CA LYS A 168 -5.43 -19.33 17.40
C LYS A 168 -4.40 -19.77 16.35
N THR A 169 -3.34 -20.47 16.76
CA THR A 169 -2.28 -20.92 15.85
C THR A 169 -2.81 -21.91 14.80
N VAL A 170 -3.72 -22.80 15.18
CA VAL A 170 -4.37 -23.74 14.26
C VAL A 170 -5.25 -23.00 13.24
N ILE A 171 -6.06 -22.03 13.68
CA ILE A 171 -6.90 -21.21 12.81
C ILE A 171 -6.03 -20.37 11.88
N ASP A 172 -4.97 -19.73 12.38
CA ASP A 172 -4.07 -18.91 11.57
C ASP A 172 -3.35 -19.75 10.50
N GLY A 173 -2.98 -20.99 10.83
CA GLY A 173 -2.48 -21.97 9.87
C GLY A 173 -3.51 -22.29 8.77
N LYS A 174 -4.75 -22.56 9.17
CA LYS A 174 -5.85 -22.86 8.23
C LYS A 174 -6.33 -21.65 7.44
N LYS A 175 -6.21 -20.45 8.00
CA LYS A 175 -6.52 -19.18 7.34
C LYS A 175 -5.70 -19.05 6.07
N ARG A 176 -4.38 -19.25 6.13
CA ARG A 176 -3.51 -19.18 4.94
C ARG A 176 -3.90 -20.15 3.83
N GLU A 177 -4.40 -21.32 4.19
CA GLU A 177 -4.83 -22.34 3.21
C GLU A 177 -6.24 -22.06 2.66
N SER A 178 -7.12 -21.49 3.48
CA SER A 178 -8.57 -21.38 3.20
C SER A 178 -9.01 -19.97 2.80
N GLU A 179 -8.13 -18.97 2.93
CA GLU A 179 -8.43 -17.56 2.66
C GLU A 179 -8.97 -17.36 1.25
N SER A 180 -8.34 -17.97 0.24
CA SER A 180 -8.81 -17.88 -1.15
C SER A 180 -10.21 -18.46 -1.34
N HIS A 181 -10.51 -19.59 -0.69
CA HIS A 181 -11.82 -20.26 -0.82
C HIS A 181 -12.92 -19.51 -0.07
N ILE A 182 -12.62 -18.98 1.12
CA ILE A 182 -13.57 -18.19 1.90
C ILE A 182 -13.82 -16.84 1.22
N ALA A 183 -12.78 -16.22 0.65
CA ALA A 183 -12.94 -15.00 -0.13
C ALA A 183 -13.83 -15.21 -1.37
N GLU A 184 -13.72 -16.37 -2.02
CA GLU A 184 -14.61 -16.74 -3.13
C GLU A 184 -16.06 -16.87 -2.64
N ILE A 185 -16.33 -17.51 -1.51
CA ILE A 185 -17.69 -17.63 -0.98
C ILE A 185 -18.29 -16.27 -0.57
N LEU A 186 -17.47 -15.39 0.03
CA LEU A 186 -17.94 -14.12 0.59
C LEU A 186 -18.05 -12.99 -0.43
N PHE A 187 -17.26 -13.04 -1.51
CA PHE A 187 -17.10 -11.92 -2.45
C PHE A 187 -17.30 -12.29 -3.93
N SER A 188 -17.73 -13.53 -4.24
CA SER A 188 -18.21 -13.95 -5.57
C SER A 188 -19.64 -13.49 -5.81
#